data_AF-A0A0S3SI72-F1
#
_entry.id   AF-A0A0S3SI72-F1
#
_cell.length_a   1.000
_cell.length_b   1.000
_cell.length_c   1.000
_cell.angle_alpha   90.00
_cell.angle_beta   90.00
_cell.angle_gamma   90.00
#
_symmetry.space_group_name_H-M   'P 1'
#
loop_
_entity.id
_entity.type
_entity.pdbx_description
1 polymer ?
#
loop_
_entity_poly.entity_id
_entity_poly.type
_entity_poly.pdbx_seq_one_letter_code
_entity_poly.pdbx_strand_id
1 'polypeptide(L)'
;MNRLLKAARASGSLNLSNRSLTEIPDEVYRNLEGLGGGGGGDDDDDKWWEAVELQKLILAHNSIGSLKEDLRNLPFLVVLNLSHNCLTQLPAAIGELPQLKMLDVSFNSIIEIAEEIGSAASLVKLDCSNNRLTELPSSLGRCLELSDLKGSNNLFTSLPEDLANCSKLSKLDMEGNKLSMISENLISSWTMLTEFNASKNLLTVLPVSIGGLSHLIRLDLHQNRISAIPSSINGCHSLTELYLGNNNISIVPVEIGALSRLGTLDLQSNQLKDYPVEACKLSLLVLDLSNNSLSGLPPEMGKMTTLRKLLLSGNPLRTLRSSLVSGPTPALLKFLRSRLSVDEDSEAVTPSKEEVIAMATRLSITSKELSMEGLELTAVPSEVWESGEVIKLDLSRNSIQELPVELSSCVSLQTLILSKNQIIEWPTSVLKSLSSLSCLKMDNNSLRQIPSDGFEVVPKLQILDLSGNAASLLDGPAFSSLPYLQEIYLRRMKLSEVPSDIVVLHQLRILDLSQNSLQSIPVGLKNLTSLKELDLSDNNISVLPPELGLLEPSLQALRLDGNPLRSIRRTVLSKGTKAVLNYLKDKLPE
;
A
#
# COMPACT_ATOMS: atom_id res chain seq x y z
N MET A 1 -18.33 33.94 -3.01
CA MET A 1 -17.32 34.39 -2.02
C MET A 1 -17.90 34.45 -0.61
N ASN A 2 -18.93 35.26 -0.35
CA ASN A 2 -19.51 35.45 1.00
C ASN A 2 -19.91 34.17 1.74
N ARG A 3 -20.53 33.18 1.07
CA ARG A 3 -20.88 31.90 1.71
C ARG A 3 -19.66 31.08 2.19
N LEU A 4 -18.54 31.17 1.47
CA LEU A 4 -17.28 30.48 1.82
C LEU A 4 -16.56 31.21 2.96
N LEU A 5 -16.58 32.55 2.93
CA LEU A 5 -16.03 33.37 4.01
C LEU A 5 -16.84 33.17 5.31
N LYS A 6 -18.18 33.07 5.25
CA LYS A 6 -19.01 32.68 6.40
C LYS A 6 -18.64 31.28 6.92
N ALA A 7 -18.47 30.29 6.04
CA ALA A 7 -18.06 28.93 6.43
C ALA A 7 -16.63 28.88 7.02
N ALA A 8 -15.71 29.72 6.55
CA ALA A 8 -14.38 29.85 7.10
C ALA A 8 -14.40 30.44 8.52
N ARG A 9 -15.28 31.41 8.81
CA ARG A 9 -15.49 31.93 10.17
C ARG A 9 -15.97 30.86 11.15
N ALA A 10 -16.76 29.89 10.70
CA ALA A 10 -17.23 28.81 11.58
C ALA A 10 -16.18 27.71 11.81
N SER A 11 -15.22 27.53 10.88
CA SER A 11 -14.32 26.36 10.86
C SER A 11 -12.84 26.69 11.02
N GLY A 12 -12.44 27.96 10.92
CA GLY A 12 -11.04 28.38 10.85
C GLY A 12 -10.30 27.88 9.60
N SER A 13 -11.03 27.36 8.59
CA SER A 13 -10.45 26.85 7.35
C SER A 13 -11.12 27.43 6.12
N LEU A 14 -10.32 28.02 5.24
CA LEU A 14 -10.75 28.57 3.97
C LEU A 14 -10.10 27.79 2.82
N ASN A 15 -10.94 27.10 2.05
CA ASN A 15 -10.51 26.40 0.84
C ASN A 15 -11.06 27.10 -0.41
N LEU A 16 -10.14 27.65 -1.19
CA LEU A 16 -10.37 28.37 -2.44
C LEU A 16 -9.67 27.69 -3.62
N SER A 17 -9.42 26.37 -3.54
CA SER A 17 -8.78 25.64 -4.62
C SER A 17 -9.66 25.52 -5.88
N ASN A 18 -9.02 25.38 -7.05
CA ASN A 18 -9.70 25.16 -8.34
C ASN A 18 -10.73 26.23 -8.71
N ARG A 19 -10.43 27.50 -8.43
CA ARG A 19 -11.34 28.63 -8.68
C ARG A 19 -10.85 29.58 -9.76
N SER A 20 -9.75 29.24 -10.44
CA SER A 20 -9.11 30.07 -11.47
C SER A 20 -8.79 31.47 -10.95
N LEU A 21 -8.44 31.59 -9.67
CA LEU A 21 -8.09 32.88 -9.06
C LEU A 21 -6.76 33.37 -9.61
N THR A 22 -6.71 34.63 -10.06
CA THR A 22 -5.48 35.31 -10.47
C THR A 22 -4.81 36.06 -9.33
N GLU A 23 -5.59 36.42 -8.31
CA GLU A 23 -5.16 37.10 -7.10
C GLU A 23 -6.00 36.61 -5.91
N ILE A 24 -5.47 36.81 -4.70
CA ILE A 24 -6.19 36.50 -3.46
C ILE A 24 -7.11 37.68 -3.15
N PRO A 25 -8.42 37.44 -2.94
CA PRO A 25 -9.36 38.52 -2.62
C PRO A 25 -9.00 39.25 -1.32
N ASP A 26 -9.12 40.57 -1.32
CA ASP A 26 -8.75 41.43 -0.19
C ASP A 26 -9.53 41.14 1.09
N GLU A 27 -10.70 40.52 1.00
CA GLU A 27 -11.45 40.09 2.18
C GLU A 27 -10.74 38.99 2.97
N VAL A 28 -9.89 38.19 2.31
CA VAL A 28 -9.12 37.12 2.96
C VAL A 28 -8.03 37.72 3.85
N TYR A 29 -7.34 38.76 3.38
CA TYR A 29 -6.28 39.45 4.13
C TYR A 29 -6.78 40.29 5.30
N ARG A 30 -8.04 40.73 5.27
CA ARG A 30 -8.67 41.50 6.34
C ARG A 30 -9.14 40.64 7.52
N ASN A 31 -8.58 39.45 7.67
CA ASN A 31 -8.90 38.48 8.73
C ASN A 31 -10.41 38.25 8.92
N LEU A 32 -11.20 38.35 7.84
CA LEU A 32 -12.67 38.26 7.88
C LEU A 32 -13.37 39.32 8.78
N GLU A 33 -12.66 40.34 9.27
CA GLU A 33 -13.19 41.38 10.18
C GLU A 33 -14.17 42.36 9.49
N GLY A 34 -14.20 42.39 8.15
CA GLY A 34 -14.94 43.40 7.38
C GLY A 34 -16.32 43.01 6.83
N LEU A 35 -16.79 41.76 7.01
CA LEU A 35 -18.10 41.33 6.46
C LEU A 35 -19.28 41.55 7.41
N GLY A 36 -19.04 42.15 8.58
CA GLY A 36 -20.05 42.37 9.63
C GLY A 36 -20.53 43.82 9.79
N GLY A 37 -20.18 44.74 8.89
CA GLY A 37 -20.54 46.15 9.08
C GLY A 37 -20.75 46.89 7.77
N GLY A 38 -21.96 46.87 7.23
CA GLY A 38 -22.35 47.77 6.14
C GLY A 38 -23.45 47.25 5.24
N GLY A 39 -24.69 47.22 5.73
CA GLY A 39 -25.86 47.00 4.89
C GLY A 39 -27.08 46.62 5.72
N GLY A 40 -27.84 47.61 6.17
CA GLY A 40 -29.10 47.40 6.88
C GLY A 40 -30.06 46.54 6.06
N GLY A 41 -30.50 45.45 6.68
CA GLY A 41 -31.54 44.55 6.21
C GLY A 41 -31.79 43.54 7.31
N ASP A 42 -32.96 43.61 7.94
CA ASP A 42 -33.47 42.63 8.89
C ASP A 42 -33.30 41.20 8.34
N ASP A 43 -33.01 40.24 9.23
CA ASP A 43 -32.84 38.79 9.00
C ASP A 43 -31.41 38.24 8.75
N ASP A 44 -30.48 38.42 9.70
CA ASP A 44 -29.58 37.34 10.16
C ASP A 44 -28.73 37.81 11.35
N ASP A 45 -29.08 37.36 12.55
CA ASP A 45 -28.28 37.41 13.79
C ASP A 45 -27.04 36.48 13.66
N ASP A 46 -26.13 36.79 12.75
CA ASP A 46 -24.83 36.11 12.65
C ASP A 46 -23.91 36.66 13.75
N LYS A 47 -23.91 35.97 14.89
CA LYS A 47 -23.08 36.20 16.08
C LYS A 47 -21.60 36.35 15.75
N TRP A 48 -21.16 37.58 15.50
CA TRP A 48 -19.80 37.91 15.10
C TRP A 48 -18.72 37.52 16.14
N TRP A 49 -19.12 37.24 17.39
CA TRP A 49 -18.25 36.76 18.48
C TRP A 49 -17.97 35.25 18.45
N GLU A 50 -18.65 34.46 17.60
CA GLU A 50 -18.38 33.02 17.40
C GLU A 50 -17.39 32.77 16.25
N ALA A 51 -16.80 33.82 15.66
CA ALA A 51 -15.85 33.71 14.56
C ALA A 51 -14.53 33.09 15.02
N VAL A 52 -14.19 31.94 14.44
CA VAL A 52 -12.91 31.27 14.56
C VAL A 52 -11.91 31.91 13.61
N GLU A 53 -10.77 32.32 14.16
CA GLU A 53 -9.63 32.86 13.43
C GLU A 53 -9.14 31.90 12.33
N LEU A 54 -8.65 32.44 11.22
CA LEU A 54 -8.26 31.63 10.07
C LEU A 54 -6.94 30.89 10.34
N GLN A 55 -7.02 29.56 10.51
CA GLN A 55 -5.88 28.67 10.76
C GLN A 55 -5.40 27.94 9.52
N LYS A 56 -6.27 27.68 8.54
CA LYS A 56 -5.92 26.92 7.33
C LYS A 56 -6.37 27.65 6.09
N LEU A 57 -5.42 28.04 5.24
CA LEU A 57 -5.68 28.68 3.96
C LEU A 57 -5.19 27.78 2.83
N ILE A 58 -6.12 27.28 2.03
CA ILE A 58 -5.86 26.38 0.90
C ILE A 58 -6.24 27.12 -0.39
N LEU A 59 -5.24 27.43 -1.19
CA LEU A 59 -5.32 28.18 -2.45
C LEU A 59 -4.77 27.38 -3.64
N ALA A 60 -4.69 26.06 -3.50
CA ALA A 60 -4.11 25.16 -4.48
C ALA A 60 -4.83 25.19 -5.84
N HIS A 61 -4.13 24.89 -6.94
CA HIS A 61 -4.73 24.81 -8.29
C HIS A 61 -5.47 26.10 -8.70
N ASN A 62 -4.77 27.22 -8.67
CA ASN A 62 -5.26 28.50 -9.18
C ASN A 62 -4.23 29.08 -10.17
N SER A 63 -4.36 30.37 -10.50
CA SER A 63 -3.46 31.09 -11.40
C SER A 63 -2.87 32.32 -10.70
N ILE A 64 -2.62 32.20 -9.39
CA ILE A 64 -2.14 33.31 -8.57
C ILE A 64 -0.71 33.64 -8.97
N GLY A 65 -0.47 34.88 -9.40
CA GLY A 65 0.84 35.35 -9.84
C GLY A 65 1.72 35.92 -8.73
N SER A 66 1.12 36.53 -7.71
CA SER A 66 1.84 37.09 -6.57
C SER A 66 0.99 37.06 -5.29
N LEU A 67 1.67 37.12 -4.15
CA LEU A 67 1.07 37.24 -2.83
C LEU A 67 1.31 38.66 -2.29
N LYS A 68 0.32 39.23 -1.61
CA LYS A 68 0.46 40.53 -0.93
C LYS A 68 1.15 40.37 0.42
N GLU A 69 1.88 41.41 0.83
CA GLU A 69 2.47 41.54 2.17
C GLU A 69 1.41 41.62 3.29
N ASP A 70 0.14 41.82 2.95
CA ASP A 70 -0.97 41.79 3.89
C ASP A 70 -1.20 40.39 4.50
N LEU A 71 -0.48 39.36 4.03
CA LEU A 71 -0.48 38.03 4.64
C LEU A 71 -0.11 38.08 6.14
N ARG A 72 0.68 39.08 6.56
CA ARG A 72 1.03 39.33 7.97
C ARG A 72 -0.18 39.51 8.89
N ASN A 73 -1.33 39.89 8.33
CA ASN A 73 -2.57 40.11 9.08
C ASN A 73 -3.28 38.79 9.47
N LEU A 74 -2.69 37.63 9.16
CA LEU A 74 -3.22 36.30 9.50
C LEU A 74 -2.35 35.58 10.55
N PRO A 75 -2.24 36.09 11.79
CA PRO A 75 -1.27 35.61 12.78
C PRO A 75 -1.52 34.18 13.27
N PHE A 76 -2.75 33.68 13.13
CA PHE A 76 -3.16 32.33 13.56
C PHE A 76 -3.01 31.27 12.47
N LEU A 77 -2.44 31.63 11.31
CA LEU A 77 -2.32 30.70 10.19
C LEU A 77 -1.32 29.58 10.52
N VAL A 78 -1.82 28.34 10.53
CA VAL A 78 -1.05 27.11 10.79
C VAL A 78 -0.69 26.39 9.50
N VAL A 79 -1.58 26.40 8.52
CA VAL A 79 -1.39 25.73 7.23
C VAL A 79 -1.65 26.70 6.09
N LEU A 80 -0.65 26.88 5.24
CA LEU A 80 -0.75 27.63 4.00
C LEU A 80 -0.41 26.72 2.82
N ASN A 81 -1.39 26.44 1.97
CA ASN A 81 -1.18 25.68 0.73
C ASN A 81 -1.44 26.57 -0.48
N LEU A 82 -0.38 26.80 -1.25
CA LEU A 82 -0.33 27.61 -2.46
C LEU A 82 0.13 26.78 -3.67
N SER A 83 0.01 25.45 -3.60
CA SER A 83 0.51 24.56 -4.64
C SER A 83 -0.21 24.75 -5.98
N HIS A 84 0.45 24.43 -7.09
CA HIS A 84 -0.13 24.55 -8.44
C HIS A 84 -0.67 25.97 -8.74
N ASN A 85 0.22 26.96 -8.66
CA ASN A 85 -0.06 28.36 -9.00
C ASN A 85 1.03 28.91 -9.95
N CYS A 86 1.06 30.22 -10.17
CA CYS A 86 2.04 30.89 -11.03
C CYS A 86 2.93 31.86 -10.25
N LEU A 87 3.17 31.59 -8.96
CA LEU A 87 3.96 32.46 -8.09
C LEU A 87 5.41 32.53 -8.57
N THR A 88 5.97 33.74 -8.63
CA THR A 88 7.38 33.98 -9.00
C THR A 88 8.28 34.26 -7.80
N GLN A 89 7.70 34.78 -6.71
CA GLN A 89 8.37 35.12 -5.45
C GLN A 89 7.41 34.90 -4.28
N LEU A 90 7.98 34.78 -3.08
CA LEU A 90 7.26 34.77 -1.82
C LEU A 90 7.46 36.09 -1.07
N PRO A 91 6.42 36.66 -0.43
CA PRO A 91 6.53 37.90 0.34
C PRO A 91 7.25 37.66 1.66
N ALA A 92 7.88 38.71 2.18
CA ALA A 92 8.59 38.67 3.46
C ALA A 92 7.63 38.35 4.63
N ALA A 93 6.35 38.74 4.50
CA ALA A 93 5.28 38.47 5.45
C ALA A 93 5.11 36.99 5.84
N ILE A 94 5.59 36.01 5.06
CA ILE A 94 5.54 34.59 5.47
C ILE A 94 6.37 34.36 6.74
N GLY A 95 7.49 35.06 6.88
CA GLY A 95 8.33 35.02 8.07
C GLY A 95 7.67 35.59 9.32
N GLU A 96 6.65 36.45 9.14
CA GLU A 96 5.91 37.11 10.23
C GLU A 96 4.74 36.26 10.76
N LEU A 97 4.57 35.01 10.28
CA LEU A 97 3.49 34.11 10.70
C LEU A 97 3.95 33.19 11.86
N PRO A 98 3.60 33.51 13.13
CA PRO A 98 4.19 32.84 14.29
C PRO A 98 3.72 31.40 14.48
N GLN A 99 2.53 31.05 13.97
CA GLN A 99 1.91 29.73 14.15
C GLN A 99 2.05 28.82 12.92
N LEU A 100 2.71 29.28 11.86
CA LEU A 100 2.80 28.53 10.61
C LEU A 100 3.61 27.25 10.81
N LYS A 101 2.95 26.10 10.64
CA LYS A 101 3.55 24.77 10.77
C LYS A 101 3.77 24.10 9.43
N MET A 102 2.93 24.39 8.44
CA MET A 102 3.01 23.77 7.12
C MET A 102 2.87 24.82 6.03
N LEU A 103 3.90 24.90 5.19
CA LEU A 103 3.93 25.73 4.00
C LEU A 103 4.14 24.85 2.77
N ASP A 104 3.19 24.87 1.86
CA ASP A 104 3.27 24.18 0.57
C ASP A 104 3.17 25.21 -0.55
N VAL A 105 4.28 25.42 -1.27
CA VAL A 105 4.42 26.31 -2.42
C VAL A 105 4.84 25.52 -3.66
N SER A 106 4.58 24.21 -3.67
CA SER A 106 4.99 23.32 -4.74
C SER A 106 4.32 23.64 -6.08
N PHE A 107 4.92 23.25 -7.21
CA PHE A 107 4.39 23.50 -8.55
C PHE A 107 4.05 24.98 -8.80
N ASN A 108 5.06 25.84 -8.62
CA ASN A 108 5.01 27.27 -8.93
C ASN A 108 6.18 27.64 -9.85
N SER A 109 6.48 28.93 -10.00
CA SER A 109 7.63 29.44 -10.77
C SER A 109 8.56 30.27 -9.89
N ILE A 110 8.67 29.90 -8.59
CA ILE A 110 9.42 30.67 -7.61
C ILE A 110 10.91 30.59 -7.91
N ILE A 111 11.58 31.75 -7.94
CA ILE A 111 13.01 31.87 -8.25
C ILE A 111 13.86 31.92 -6.98
N GLU A 112 13.33 32.55 -5.92
CA GLU A 112 14.01 32.70 -4.63
C GLU A 112 13.00 32.65 -3.47
N ILE A 113 13.47 32.19 -2.31
CA ILE A 113 12.74 32.29 -1.03
C ILE A 113 13.48 33.31 -0.18
N ALA A 114 12.77 34.30 0.33
CA ALA A 114 13.34 35.39 1.12
C ALA A 114 13.88 34.89 2.49
N GLU A 115 14.90 35.58 3.02
CA GLU A 115 15.58 35.23 4.28
C GLU A 115 14.67 35.40 5.52
N GLU A 116 13.53 36.04 5.37
CA GLU A 116 12.54 36.17 6.43
C GLU A 116 11.88 34.83 6.77
N ILE A 117 11.95 33.81 5.88
CA ILE A 117 11.38 32.47 6.16
C ILE A 117 11.92 31.86 7.46
N GLY A 118 13.17 32.15 7.83
CA GLY A 118 13.75 31.68 9.08
C GLY A 118 13.11 32.25 10.35
N SER A 119 12.30 33.30 10.24
CA SER A 119 11.52 33.86 11.36
C SER A 119 10.28 33.02 11.67
N ALA A 120 9.83 32.15 10.75
CA ALA A 120 8.74 31.21 10.97
C ALA A 120 9.23 30.03 11.85
N ALA A 121 9.51 30.29 13.12
CA ALA A 121 10.12 29.34 14.05
C ALA A 121 9.29 28.07 14.30
N SER A 122 7.98 28.13 14.09
CA SER A 122 7.05 27.00 14.25
C SER A 122 6.97 26.09 13.03
N LEU A 123 7.72 26.37 11.96
CA LEU A 123 7.62 25.64 10.69
C LEU A 123 8.11 24.20 10.85
N VAL A 124 7.21 23.25 10.61
CA VAL A 124 7.46 21.80 10.73
C VAL A 124 7.64 21.16 9.36
N LYS A 125 6.92 21.67 8.35
CA LYS A 125 6.92 21.14 6.98
C LYS A 125 7.03 22.25 5.95
N LEU A 126 7.99 22.12 5.05
CA LEU A 126 8.17 23.00 3.90
C LEU A 126 8.22 22.18 2.62
N ASP A 127 7.25 22.42 1.73
CA ASP A 127 7.28 21.88 0.37
C ASP A 127 7.45 23.01 -0.64
N CYS A 128 8.62 23.06 -1.28
CA CYS A 128 8.97 24.00 -2.33
C CYS A 128 9.29 23.30 -3.66
N SER A 129 8.80 22.07 -3.83
CA SER A 129 9.09 21.22 -4.98
C SER A 129 8.54 21.77 -6.30
N ASN A 130 9.15 21.43 -7.44
CA ASN A 130 8.73 21.87 -8.77
C ASN A 130 8.66 23.40 -8.89
N ASN A 131 9.77 24.07 -8.59
CA ASN A 131 9.96 25.51 -8.74
C ASN A 131 11.23 25.79 -9.56
N ARG A 132 11.74 27.02 -9.54
CA ARG A 132 12.97 27.44 -10.23
C ARG A 132 14.03 27.93 -9.25
N LEU A 133 13.98 27.43 -8.01
CA LEU A 133 14.86 27.86 -6.92
C LEU A 133 16.31 27.47 -7.21
N THR A 134 17.23 28.41 -7.04
CA THR A 134 18.68 28.16 -7.21
C THR A 134 19.38 27.83 -5.89
N GLU A 135 18.87 28.36 -4.78
CA GLU A 135 19.42 28.15 -3.44
C GLU A 135 18.32 28.23 -2.38
N LEU A 136 18.54 27.58 -1.24
CA LEU A 136 17.72 27.76 -0.05
C LEU A 136 18.33 28.87 0.80
N PRO A 137 17.51 29.73 1.43
CA PRO A 137 18.01 30.81 2.27
C PRO A 137 18.71 30.26 3.52
N SER A 138 19.78 30.94 3.94
CA SER A 138 20.59 30.54 5.10
C SER A 138 19.78 30.55 6.40
N SER A 139 18.84 31.49 6.53
CA SER A 139 17.90 31.62 7.63
C SER A 139 17.00 30.40 7.84
N LEU A 140 16.81 29.51 6.85
CA LEU A 140 16.00 28.30 7.02
C LEU A 140 16.53 27.41 8.16
N GLY A 141 17.82 27.48 8.46
CA GLY A 141 18.44 26.85 9.63
C GLY A 141 17.88 27.31 10.99
N ARG A 142 17.17 28.44 11.05
CA ARG A 142 16.51 28.93 12.27
C ARG A 142 15.17 28.25 12.55
N CYS A 143 14.60 27.53 11.58
CA CYS A 143 13.38 26.74 11.76
C CYS A 143 13.71 25.43 12.50
N LEU A 144 13.88 25.51 13.82
CA LEU A 144 14.33 24.40 14.66
C LEU A 144 13.34 23.22 14.74
N GLU A 145 12.06 23.47 14.45
CA GLU A 145 11.00 22.44 14.42
C GLU A 145 10.87 21.74 13.05
N LEU A 146 11.67 22.12 12.05
CA LEU A 146 11.58 21.59 10.71
C LEU A 146 11.89 20.09 10.70
N SER A 147 10.90 19.30 10.24
CA SER A 147 10.93 17.84 10.25
C SER A 147 10.81 17.23 8.85
N ASP A 148 10.19 17.94 7.91
CA ASP A 148 9.92 17.49 6.55
C ASP A 148 10.26 18.64 5.58
N LEU A 149 11.32 18.45 4.80
CA LEU A 149 11.76 19.40 3.79
C LEU A 149 11.73 18.74 2.41
N LYS A 150 10.91 19.31 1.52
CA LYS A 150 10.80 18.87 0.13
C LYS A 150 11.15 20.02 -0.79
N GLY A 151 12.15 19.80 -1.62
CA GLY A 151 12.66 20.74 -2.60
C GLY A 151 12.97 20.06 -3.94
N SER A 152 12.22 19.02 -4.29
CA SER A 152 12.47 18.25 -5.52
C SER A 152 12.21 19.08 -6.78
N ASN A 153 12.85 18.74 -7.90
CA ASN A 153 12.73 19.40 -9.20
C ASN A 153 12.93 20.93 -9.13
N ASN A 154 14.08 21.36 -8.62
CA ASN A 154 14.53 22.74 -8.59
C ASN A 154 15.91 22.86 -9.29
N LEU A 155 16.62 23.97 -9.08
CA LEU A 155 17.94 24.23 -9.63
C LEU A 155 19.03 24.29 -8.55
N PHE A 156 18.80 23.67 -7.39
CA PHE A 156 19.74 23.73 -6.26
C PHE A 156 21.11 23.16 -6.62
N THR A 157 22.16 23.94 -6.40
CA THR A 157 23.57 23.53 -6.60
C THR A 157 24.22 23.03 -5.31
N SER A 158 23.78 23.55 -4.17
CA SER A 158 24.21 23.16 -2.81
C SER A 158 23.09 23.43 -1.79
N LEU A 159 23.23 22.83 -0.61
CA LEU A 159 22.40 23.14 0.56
C LEU A 159 23.17 24.09 1.50
N PRO A 160 22.50 25.06 2.15
CA PRO A 160 23.15 25.97 3.09
C PRO A 160 23.60 25.21 4.35
N GLU A 161 24.81 25.50 4.84
CA GLU A 161 25.39 24.86 6.02
C GLU A 161 24.56 25.06 7.29
N ASP A 162 23.88 26.21 7.40
CA ASP A 162 23.00 26.53 8.54
C ASP A 162 21.82 25.55 8.69
N LEU A 163 21.47 24.81 7.63
CA LEU A 163 20.44 23.76 7.70
C LEU A 163 20.83 22.60 8.62
N ALA A 164 22.11 22.50 9.02
CA ALA A 164 22.57 21.62 10.09
C ALA A 164 21.82 21.84 11.41
N ASN A 165 21.36 23.06 11.68
CA ASN A 165 20.64 23.40 12.91
C ASN A 165 19.25 22.74 13.01
N CYS A 166 18.68 22.31 11.89
CA CYS A 166 17.40 21.59 11.84
C CYS A 166 17.56 20.11 12.26
N SER A 167 17.95 19.88 13.51
CA SER A 167 18.22 18.54 14.08
C SER A 167 17.01 17.60 14.13
N LYS A 168 15.79 18.13 14.02
CA LYS A 168 14.53 17.36 13.97
C LYS A 168 14.16 16.84 12.58
N LEU A 169 15.01 17.09 11.58
CA LEU A 169 14.73 16.68 10.20
C LEU A 169 14.62 15.16 10.11
N SER A 170 13.45 14.70 9.70
CA SER A 170 13.08 13.28 9.60
C SER A 170 12.93 12.83 8.15
N LYS A 171 12.56 13.76 7.26
CA LYS A 171 12.39 13.52 5.83
C LYS A 171 13.03 14.65 5.04
N LEU A 172 13.87 14.28 4.08
CA LEU A 172 14.52 15.21 3.16
C LEU A 172 14.38 14.70 1.73
N ASP A 173 13.71 15.49 0.88
CA ASP A 173 13.57 15.21 -0.54
C ASP A 173 14.16 16.33 -1.38
N MET A 174 15.26 16.05 -2.05
CA MET A 174 16.00 16.94 -2.93
C MET A 174 16.16 16.34 -4.34
N GLU A 175 15.27 15.42 -4.74
CA GLU A 175 15.30 14.79 -6.07
C GLU A 175 15.35 15.83 -7.20
N GLY A 176 16.06 15.54 -8.29
CA GLY A 176 15.92 16.30 -9.55
C GLY A 176 16.50 17.72 -9.47
N ASN A 177 17.63 17.87 -8.76
CA ASN A 177 18.36 19.13 -8.61
C ASN A 177 19.73 19.05 -9.30
N LYS A 178 20.60 20.01 -9.02
CA LYS A 178 21.98 20.09 -9.53
C LYS A 178 23.02 19.95 -8.40
N LEU A 179 22.67 19.25 -7.33
CA LEU A 179 23.54 19.08 -6.17
C LEU A 179 24.80 18.31 -6.57
N SER A 180 25.97 18.90 -6.39
CA SER A 180 27.27 18.29 -6.73
C SER A 180 27.91 17.57 -5.53
N MET A 181 27.60 18.02 -4.32
CA MET A 181 28.05 17.45 -3.07
C MET A 181 27.01 17.68 -1.96
N ILE A 182 27.09 16.86 -0.91
CA ILE A 182 26.40 17.07 0.35
C ILE A 182 27.47 17.20 1.43
N SER A 183 27.39 18.26 2.24
CA SER A 183 28.35 18.51 3.30
C SER A 183 28.28 17.46 4.41
N GLU A 184 29.45 17.09 4.94
CA GLU A 184 29.58 16.16 6.08
C GLU A 184 28.85 16.70 7.32
N ASN A 185 28.93 18.01 7.54
CA ASN A 185 28.32 18.69 8.69
C ASN A 185 26.79 18.54 8.69
N LEU A 186 26.15 18.74 7.54
CA LEU A 186 24.71 18.57 7.37
C LEU A 186 24.24 17.16 7.75
N ILE A 187 24.86 16.14 7.14
CA ILE A 187 24.50 14.74 7.38
C ILE A 187 24.78 14.33 8.83
N SER A 188 25.87 14.81 9.43
CA SER A 188 26.19 14.52 10.83
C SER A 188 25.15 15.07 11.82
N SER A 189 24.40 16.10 11.43
CA SER A 189 23.44 16.79 12.29
C SER A 189 22.04 16.19 12.22
N TRP A 190 21.62 15.66 11.07
CA TRP A 190 20.28 15.10 10.84
C TRP A 190 20.12 13.67 11.35
N THR A 191 20.49 13.43 12.61
CA THR A 191 20.48 12.09 13.22
C THR A 191 19.09 11.43 13.26
N MET A 192 18.01 12.21 13.17
CA MET A 192 16.61 11.74 13.15
C MET A 192 16.10 11.39 11.74
N LEU A 193 16.94 11.48 10.71
CA LEU A 193 16.53 11.26 9.33
C LEU A 193 16.13 9.81 9.09
N THR A 194 14.91 9.62 8.59
CA THR A 194 14.31 8.32 8.27
C THR A 194 14.22 8.10 6.75
N GLU A 195 14.02 9.16 5.98
CA GLU A 195 13.92 9.13 4.54
C GLU A 195 14.80 10.23 3.93
N PHE A 196 15.74 9.82 3.07
CA PHE A 196 16.56 10.75 2.31
C PHE A 196 16.50 10.42 0.82
N ASN A 197 15.92 11.33 0.04
CA ASN A 197 15.92 11.26 -1.42
C ASN A 197 16.78 12.39 -1.98
N ALA A 198 17.86 12.04 -2.67
CA ALA A 198 18.71 12.95 -3.41
C ALA A 198 18.96 12.42 -4.84
N SER A 199 18.01 11.66 -5.38
CA SER A 199 18.09 11.10 -6.72
C SER A 199 18.12 12.18 -7.81
N LYS A 200 18.55 11.83 -9.03
CA LYS A 200 18.62 12.75 -10.18
C LYS A 200 19.40 14.04 -9.90
N ASN A 201 20.56 13.90 -9.27
CA ASN A 201 21.47 15.01 -8.97
C ASN A 201 22.82 14.79 -9.66
N LEU A 202 23.82 15.59 -9.28
CA LEU A 202 25.18 15.52 -9.80
C LEU A 202 26.19 15.04 -8.73
N LEU A 203 25.72 14.32 -7.72
CA LEU A 203 26.53 13.91 -6.57
C LEU A 203 27.65 12.98 -7.02
N THR A 204 28.88 13.28 -6.63
CA THR A 204 30.08 12.49 -7.02
C THR A 204 30.59 11.57 -5.91
N VAL A 205 30.33 11.94 -4.67
CA VAL A 205 30.77 11.24 -3.46
C VAL A 205 29.63 11.26 -2.45
N LEU A 206 29.46 10.14 -1.73
CA LEU A 206 28.58 10.05 -0.57
C LEU A 206 29.41 10.31 0.70
N PRO A 207 29.07 11.30 1.54
CA PRO A 207 29.81 11.64 2.76
C PRO A 207 29.96 10.46 3.72
N VAL A 208 31.09 10.39 4.42
CA VAL A 208 31.38 9.33 5.41
C VAL A 208 30.44 9.45 6.61
N SER A 209 29.98 10.66 6.93
CA SER A 209 29.02 10.91 8.02
C SER A 209 27.66 10.23 7.81
N ILE A 210 27.36 9.68 6.62
CA ILE A 210 26.13 8.91 6.36
C ILE A 210 25.93 7.78 7.38
N GLY A 211 27.02 7.19 7.88
CA GLY A 211 26.98 6.16 8.93
C GLY A 211 26.40 6.62 10.26
N GLY A 212 26.32 7.93 10.51
CA GLY A 212 25.67 8.50 11.68
C GLY A 212 24.14 8.43 11.64
N LEU A 213 23.54 8.17 10.47
CA LEU A 213 22.09 8.14 10.27
C LEU A 213 21.49 6.78 10.69
N SER A 214 21.53 6.47 11.99
CA SER A 214 21.09 5.19 12.54
C SER A 214 19.58 4.91 12.38
N HIS A 215 18.76 5.94 12.21
CA HIS A 215 17.32 5.87 12.00
C HIS A 215 16.89 5.83 10.52
N LEU A 216 17.85 5.88 9.58
CA LEU A 216 17.55 5.93 8.15
C LEU A 216 16.92 4.61 7.69
N ILE A 217 15.73 4.69 7.12
CA ILE A 217 14.96 3.54 6.60
C ILE A 217 15.13 3.46 5.08
N ARG A 218 15.08 4.60 4.40
CA ARG A 218 15.18 4.69 2.94
C ARG A 218 16.21 5.73 2.53
N LEU A 219 17.17 5.29 1.71
CA LEU A 219 18.16 6.14 1.05
C LEU A 219 18.03 5.98 -0.46
N ASP A 220 17.64 7.07 -1.14
CA ASP A 220 17.50 7.11 -2.58
C ASP A 220 18.49 8.08 -3.22
N LEU A 221 19.45 7.53 -3.96
CA LEU A 221 20.54 8.24 -4.62
C LEU A 221 20.63 7.82 -6.10
N HIS A 222 19.55 7.30 -6.70
CA HIS A 222 19.57 6.87 -8.09
C HIS A 222 19.86 8.04 -9.05
N GLN A 223 20.44 7.76 -10.22
CA GLN A 223 20.73 8.76 -11.26
C GLN A 223 21.62 9.90 -10.74
N ASN A 224 22.78 9.54 -10.18
CA ASN A 224 23.83 10.46 -9.75
C ASN A 224 25.17 10.10 -10.44
N ARG A 225 26.29 10.63 -9.94
CA ARG A 225 27.65 10.34 -10.43
C ARG A 225 28.52 9.73 -9.33
N ILE A 226 27.90 9.03 -8.38
CA ILE A 226 28.58 8.50 -7.18
C ILE A 226 29.55 7.41 -7.61
N SER A 227 30.82 7.56 -7.21
CA SER A 227 31.90 6.65 -7.60
C SER A 227 32.14 5.50 -6.61
N ALA A 228 31.79 5.69 -5.33
CA ALA A 228 31.99 4.70 -4.28
C ALA A 228 30.96 4.88 -3.15
N ILE A 229 30.66 3.78 -2.47
CA ILE A 229 29.89 3.74 -1.22
C ILE A 229 30.91 3.74 -0.06
N PRO A 230 30.79 4.61 0.95
CA PRO A 230 31.71 4.67 2.07
C PRO A 230 31.55 3.45 2.99
N SER A 231 32.63 3.00 3.63
CA SER A 231 32.60 1.87 4.57
C SER A 231 31.75 2.15 5.82
N SER A 232 31.54 3.41 6.16
CA SER A 232 30.65 3.85 7.24
C SER A 232 29.18 3.55 7.02
N ILE A 233 28.78 3.07 5.83
CA ILE A 233 27.38 2.69 5.54
C ILE A 233 26.84 1.65 6.54
N ASN A 234 27.71 0.86 7.18
CA ASN A 234 27.33 -0.09 8.23
C ASN A 234 26.63 0.55 9.44
N GLY A 235 26.84 1.84 9.71
CA GLY A 235 26.20 2.56 10.80
C GLY A 235 24.69 2.82 10.59
N CYS A 236 24.20 2.66 9.36
CA CYS A 236 22.78 2.80 9.01
C CYS A 236 21.97 1.53 9.37
N HIS A 237 21.96 1.13 10.63
CA HIS A 237 21.39 -0.14 11.10
C HIS A 237 19.89 -0.32 10.78
N SER A 238 19.14 0.77 10.60
CA SER A 238 17.70 0.75 10.28
C SER A 238 17.39 0.66 8.77
N LEU A 239 18.42 0.70 7.91
CA LEU A 239 18.24 0.84 6.47
C LEU A 239 17.56 -0.40 5.88
N THR A 240 16.44 -0.17 5.19
CA THR A 240 15.60 -1.21 4.58
C THR A 240 15.64 -1.12 3.06
N GLU A 241 15.72 0.10 2.52
CA GLU A 241 15.76 0.36 1.08
C GLU A 241 16.97 1.24 0.73
N LEU A 242 17.82 0.74 -0.17
CA LEU A 242 18.97 1.46 -0.69
C LEU A 242 18.94 1.47 -2.22
N TYR A 243 18.71 2.64 -2.81
CA TYR A 243 18.69 2.83 -4.25
C TYR A 243 19.92 3.62 -4.71
N LEU A 244 20.78 2.96 -5.45
CA LEU A 244 22.05 3.48 -6.00
C LEU A 244 22.15 3.25 -7.51
N GLY A 245 21.05 2.93 -8.18
CA GLY A 245 21.01 2.67 -9.61
C GLY A 245 21.44 3.88 -10.46
N ASN A 246 22.01 3.65 -11.63
CA ASN A 246 22.50 4.69 -12.55
C ASN A 246 23.53 5.63 -11.88
N ASN A 247 24.62 5.05 -11.38
CA ASN A 247 25.75 5.77 -10.80
C ASN A 247 27.08 5.29 -11.44
N ASN A 248 28.21 5.72 -10.90
CA ASN A 248 29.55 5.33 -11.34
C ASN A 248 30.23 4.38 -10.35
N ILE A 249 29.46 3.61 -9.59
CA ILE A 249 29.98 2.77 -8.50
C ILE A 249 30.74 1.59 -9.09
N SER A 250 32.00 1.44 -8.69
CA SER A 250 32.87 0.36 -9.17
C SER A 250 33.04 -0.80 -8.18
N ILE A 251 32.91 -0.52 -6.89
CA ILE A 251 33.10 -1.48 -5.79
C ILE A 251 31.98 -1.27 -4.76
N VAL A 252 31.41 -2.37 -4.29
CA VAL A 252 30.56 -2.40 -3.10
C VAL A 252 31.43 -2.73 -1.89
N PRO A 253 31.43 -1.93 -0.81
CA PRO A 253 32.24 -2.17 0.38
C PRO A 253 31.76 -3.43 1.13
N VAL A 254 32.68 -4.14 1.78
CA VAL A 254 32.37 -5.36 2.54
C VAL A 254 31.45 -5.08 3.73
N GLU A 255 31.55 -3.86 4.27
CA GLU A 255 30.76 -3.35 5.39
C GLU A 255 29.26 -3.28 5.10
N ILE A 256 28.85 -3.25 3.81
CA ILE A 256 27.42 -3.31 3.46
C ILE A 256 26.76 -4.56 4.04
N GLY A 257 27.51 -5.66 4.19
CA GLY A 257 27.04 -6.93 4.74
C GLY A 257 26.57 -6.86 6.20
N ALA A 258 26.87 -5.77 6.92
CA ALA A 258 26.40 -5.55 8.30
C ALA A 258 24.95 -5.05 8.38
N LEU A 259 24.35 -4.64 7.25
CA LEU A 259 23.01 -4.07 7.19
C LEU A 259 21.91 -5.16 7.30
N SER A 260 21.70 -5.66 8.51
CA SER A 260 20.78 -6.77 8.80
C SER A 260 19.30 -6.53 8.45
N ARG A 261 18.88 -5.27 8.29
CA ARG A 261 17.50 -4.88 7.93
C ARG A 261 17.29 -4.59 6.45
N LEU A 262 18.36 -4.59 5.64
CA LEU A 262 18.27 -4.24 4.23
C LEU A 262 17.47 -5.31 3.48
N GLY A 263 16.38 -4.89 2.83
CA GLY A 263 15.51 -5.75 2.03
C GLY A 263 15.62 -5.48 0.53
N THR A 264 15.82 -4.22 0.15
CA THR A 264 15.93 -3.82 -1.27
C THR A 264 17.26 -3.13 -1.49
N LEU A 265 18.04 -3.66 -2.44
CA LEU A 265 19.29 -3.07 -2.90
C LEU A 265 19.26 -2.94 -4.42
N ASP A 266 19.17 -1.70 -4.91
CA ASP A 266 19.27 -1.39 -6.34
C ASP A 266 20.66 -0.83 -6.65
N LEU A 267 21.43 -1.57 -7.44
CA LEU A 267 22.75 -1.22 -7.96
C LEU A 267 22.78 -1.29 -9.49
N GLN A 268 21.63 -1.22 -10.17
CA GLN A 268 21.56 -1.31 -11.63
C GLN A 268 22.38 -0.20 -12.31
N SER A 269 22.83 -0.43 -13.54
CA SER A 269 23.50 0.59 -14.36
C SER A 269 24.67 1.26 -13.62
N ASN A 270 25.58 0.45 -13.08
CA ASN A 270 26.81 0.87 -12.43
C ASN A 270 28.03 0.24 -13.12
N GLN A 271 29.22 0.34 -12.53
CA GLN A 271 30.48 -0.18 -13.06
C GLN A 271 31.02 -1.36 -12.24
N LEU A 272 30.14 -2.11 -11.57
CA LEU A 272 30.55 -3.19 -10.67
C LEU A 272 31.19 -4.34 -11.46
N LYS A 273 32.38 -4.77 -11.01
CA LYS A 273 33.10 -5.92 -11.57
C LYS A 273 32.82 -7.22 -10.82
N ASP A 274 32.63 -7.10 -9.52
CA ASP A 274 32.39 -8.20 -8.59
C ASP A 274 31.38 -7.77 -7.52
N TYR A 275 30.72 -8.76 -6.91
CA TYR A 275 29.87 -8.58 -5.74
C TYR A 275 30.57 -9.21 -4.53
N PRO A 276 30.76 -8.49 -3.41
CA PRO A 276 31.55 -8.98 -2.28
C PRO A 276 30.85 -10.14 -1.57
N VAL A 277 31.65 -11.09 -1.08
CA VAL A 277 31.16 -12.29 -0.38
C VAL A 277 30.44 -11.91 0.91
N GLU A 278 30.91 -10.88 1.62
CA GLU A 278 30.33 -10.38 2.85
C GLU A 278 28.92 -9.82 2.66
N ALA A 279 28.62 -9.24 1.48
CA ALA A 279 27.27 -8.79 1.16
C ALA A 279 26.28 -9.95 0.94
N CYS A 280 26.78 -11.19 0.75
CA CYS A 280 25.92 -12.39 0.69
C CYS A 280 25.33 -12.77 2.06
N LYS A 281 25.77 -12.13 3.16
CA LYS A 281 25.15 -12.26 4.50
C LYS A 281 23.84 -11.48 4.63
N LEU A 282 23.55 -10.61 3.67
CA LEU A 282 22.34 -9.79 3.68
C LEU A 282 21.08 -10.62 3.46
N SER A 283 20.02 -10.25 4.19
CA SER A 283 18.69 -10.86 4.05
C SER A 283 17.83 -10.10 3.02
N LEU A 284 18.36 -9.90 1.81
CA LEU A 284 17.69 -9.16 0.74
C LEU A 284 16.46 -9.91 0.20
N LEU A 285 15.44 -9.16 -0.21
CA LEU A 285 14.29 -9.59 -1.01
C LEU A 285 14.52 -9.33 -2.49
N VAL A 286 15.02 -8.13 -2.80
CA VAL A 286 15.25 -7.63 -4.15
C VAL A 286 16.70 -7.14 -4.25
N LEU A 287 17.42 -7.70 -5.22
CA LEU A 287 18.77 -7.29 -5.58
C LEU A 287 18.79 -7.03 -7.09
N ASP A 288 18.97 -5.77 -7.47
CA ASP A 288 19.16 -5.40 -8.86
C ASP A 288 20.64 -5.10 -9.13
N LEU A 289 21.26 -5.95 -9.94
CA LEU A 289 22.64 -5.83 -10.41
C LEU A 289 22.70 -5.69 -11.93
N SER A 290 21.57 -5.37 -12.58
CA SER A 290 21.51 -5.28 -14.04
C SER A 290 22.42 -4.18 -14.59
N ASN A 291 22.84 -4.31 -15.86
CA ASN A 291 23.68 -3.35 -16.58
C ASN A 291 24.97 -2.96 -15.83
N ASN A 292 25.69 -3.95 -15.32
CA ASN A 292 26.99 -3.79 -14.70
C ASN A 292 28.08 -4.52 -15.52
N SER A 293 29.30 -4.59 -14.99
CA SER A 293 30.44 -5.28 -15.60
C SER A 293 30.77 -6.61 -14.91
N LEU A 294 29.78 -7.27 -14.31
CA LEU A 294 29.99 -8.50 -13.53
C LEU A 294 30.44 -9.65 -14.44
N SER A 295 31.58 -10.25 -14.11
CA SER A 295 32.12 -11.41 -14.85
C SER A 295 31.62 -12.76 -14.31
N GLY A 296 31.23 -12.78 -13.03
CA GLY A 296 30.67 -13.91 -12.30
C GLY A 296 30.01 -13.46 -11.01
N LEU A 297 29.51 -14.43 -10.25
CA LEU A 297 28.89 -14.21 -8.93
C LEU A 297 29.55 -15.13 -7.90
N PRO A 298 29.70 -14.69 -6.63
CA PRO A 298 30.21 -15.54 -5.56
C PRO A 298 29.26 -16.72 -5.29
N PRO A 299 29.77 -17.96 -5.12
CA PRO A 299 28.95 -19.13 -4.75
C PRO A 299 28.12 -18.91 -3.47
N GLU A 300 28.64 -18.12 -2.53
CA GLU A 300 28.01 -17.77 -1.25
C GLU A 300 26.69 -17.01 -1.43
N MET A 301 26.47 -16.36 -2.58
CA MET A 301 25.16 -15.77 -2.92
C MET A 301 24.05 -16.83 -2.90
N GLY A 302 24.38 -18.11 -3.14
CA GLY A 302 23.45 -19.23 -2.98
C GLY A 302 22.94 -19.45 -1.54
N LYS A 303 23.59 -18.86 -0.52
CA LYS A 303 23.13 -18.85 0.88
C LYS A 303 22.02 -17.82 1.14
N MET A 304 21.79 -16.87 0.24
CA MET A 304 20.75 -15.82 0.36
C MET A 304 19.34 -16.37 0.11
N THR A 305 18.79 -17.13 1.05
CA THR A 305 17.48 -17.80 0.95
C THR A 305 16.29 -16.85 0.90
N THR A 306 16.45 -15.61 1.40
CA THR A 306 15.41 -14.57 1.38
C THR A 306 15.22 -13.94 0.00
N LEU A 307 16.21 -14.06 -0.89
CA LEU A 307 16.24 -13.33 -2.15
C LEU A 307 15.20 -13.88 -3.13
N ARG A 308 14.18 -13.07 -3.44
CA ARG A 308 13.06 -13.42 -4.32
C ARG A 308 13.30 -12.95 -5.75
N LYS A 309 13.93 -11.79 -5.91
CA LYS A 309 14.17 -11.16 -7.20
C LYS A 309 15.62 -10.73 -7.33
N LEU A 310 16.36 -11.43 -8.19
CA LEU A 310 17.72 -11.11 -8.58
C LEU A 310 17.74 -10.74 -10.06
N LEU A 311 18.08 -9.51 -10.38
CA LEU A 311 18.20 -9.01 -11.75
C LEU A 311 19.67 -8.89 -12.15
N LEU A 312 20.05 -9.53 -13.25
CA LEU A 312 21.44 -9.64 -13.72
C LEU A 312 21.62 -9.33 -15.21
N SER A 313 20.54 -8.94 -15.89
CA SER A 313 20.56 -8.64 -17.33
C SER A 313 21.60 -7.56 -17.65
N GLY A 314 22.24 -7.64 -18.81
CA GLY A 314 23.22 -6.63 -19.24
C GLY A 314 24.61 -6.75 -18.61
N ASN A 315 24.94 -7.87 -17.95
CA ASN A 315 26.28 -8.17 -17.45
C ASN A 315 27.04 -9.17 -18.35
N PRO A 316 28.38 -9.04 -18.49
CA PRO A 316 29.21 -9.99 -19.23
C PRO A 316 29.51 -11.28 -18.43
N LEU A 317 28.47 -11.96 -17.96
CA LEU A 317 28.58 -13.18 -17.14
C LEU A 317 29.07 -14.37 -17.97
N ARG A 318 30.39 -14.56 -18.04
CA ARG A 318 31.01 -15.64 -18.84
C ARG A 318 30.87 -17.02 -18.20
N THR A 319 30.68 -17.05 -16.88
CA THR A 319 30.66 -18.27 -16.07
C THR A 319 29.27 -18.89 -15.92
N LEU A 320 28.20 -18.15 -16.27
CA LEU A 320 26.81 -18.56 -16.11
C LEU A 320 26.13 -18.71 -17.48
N ARG A 321 25.31 -19.76 -17.63
CA ARG A 321 24.49 -19.93 -18.84
C ARG A 321 23.39 -18.86 -18.86
N SER A 322 23.08 -18.33 -20.05
CA SER A 322 22.06 -17.29 -20.23
C SER A 322 20.69 -17.67 -19.64
N SER A 323 20.30 -18.94 -19.73
CA SER A 323 19.05 -19.46 -19.17
C SER A 323 18.96 -19.42 -17.65
N LEU A 324 20.09 -19.43 -16.93
CA LEU A 324 20.12 -19.26 -15.47
C LEU A 324 20.09 -17.78 -15.08
N VAL A 325 20.67 -16.91 -15.91
CA VAL A 325 20.71 -15.46 -15.70
C VAL A 325 19.35 -14.81 -15.92
N SER A 326 18.59 -15.26 -16.93
CA SER A 326 17.23 -14.79 -17.21
C SER A 326 16.13 -15.65 -16.57
N GLY A 327 16.51 -16.71 -15.87
CA GLY A 327 15.60 -17.67 -15.23
C GLY A 327 15.11 -17.22 -13.86
N PRO A 328 14.29 -18.05 -13.19
CA PRO A 328 13.80 -17.76 -11.85
C PRO A 328 14.96 -17.76 -10.84
N THR A 329 15.00 -16.72 -9.98
CA THR A 329 16.06 -16.51 -8.97
C THR A 329 16.38 -17.75 -8.13
N PRO A 330 15.41 -18.55 -7.63
CA PRO A 330 15.71 -19.75 -6.85
C PRO A 330 16.57 -20.80 -7.58
N ALA A 331 16.41 -20.93 -8.91
CA ALA A 331 17.19 -21.89 -9.69
C ALA A 331 18.66 -21.47 -9.78
N LEU A 332 18.92 -20.17 -9.95
CA LEU A 332 20.26 -19.61 -9.95
C LEU A 332 20.92 -19.74 -8.58
N LEU A 333 20.20 -19.45 -7.50
CA LEU A 333 20.71 -19.60 -6.14
C LEU A 333 21.06 -21.05 -5.82
N LYS A 334 20.23 -22.01 -6.24
CA LYS A 334 20.51 -23.44 -6.10
C LYS A 334 21.78 -23.85 -6.86
N PHE A 335 21.97 -23.33 -8.06
CA PHE A 335 23.18 -23.59 -8.85
C PHE A 335 24.43 -23.02 -8.17
N LEU A 336 24.38 -21.78 -7.67
CA LEU A 336 25.51 -21.17 -6.94
C LEU A 336 25.83 -21.96 -5.67
N ARG A 337 24.80 -22.38 -4.93
CA ARG A 337 24.97 -23.22 -3.73
C ARG A 337 25.64 -24.55 -4.03
N SER A 338 25.34 -25.19 -5.17
CA SER A 338 25.99 -26.45 -5.57
C SER A 338 27.49 -26.34 -5.86
N ARG A 339 28.03 -25.12 -5.96
CA ARG A 339 29.47 -24.87 -6.13
C ARG A 339 30.22 -24.63 -4.83
N LEU A 340 29.53 -24.53 -3.70
CA LEU A 340 30.16 -24.55 -2.38
C LEU A 340 30.61 -25.99 -2.09
N SER A 341 31.87 -26.17 -1.67
CA SER A 341 32.41 -27.48 -1.31
C SER A 341 31.62 -28.10 -0.14
N VAL A 342 31.42 -29.41 -0.21
CA VAL A 342 30.57 -30.24 0.69
C VAL A 342 31.04 -30.25 2.17
N ASP A 343 32.14 -29.58 2.52
CA ASP A 343 32.75 -29.65 3.86
C ASP A 343 32.34 -28.51 4.84
N GLU A 344 31.36 -27.67 4.49
CA GLU A 344 30.69 -26.75 5.45
C GLU A 344 29.18 -27.06 5.63
N ASP A 345 28.73 -28.26 5.22
CA ASP A 345 27.36 -28.74 5.45
C ASP A 345 27.17 -29.25 6.90
N SER A 346 27.47 -28.40 7.89
CA SER A 346 26.93 -28.54 9.26
C SER A 346 26.19 -27.31 9.78
N GLU A 347 26.03 -26.26 8.96
CA GLU A 347 25.16 -25.12 9.27
C GLU A 347 24.29 -24.73 8.07
N ALA A 348 23.76 -25.73 7.36
CA ALA A 348 22.50 -25.55 6.65
C ALA A 348 21.39 -25.37 7.69
N VAL A 349 21.34 -24.20 8.32
CA VAL A 349 20.15 -23.72 9.01
C VAL A 349 19.12 -23.54 7.89
N THR A 350 18.31 -24.58 7.68
CA THR A 350 16.94 -24.37 7.20
C THR A 350 16.40 -23.18 7.98
N PRO A 351 15.95 -22.08 7.32
CA PRO A 351 15.46 -20.94 8.06
C PRO A 351 14.44 -21.48 9.05
N SER A 352 14.68 -21.26 10.35
CA SER A 352 13.82 -21.84 11.36
C SER A 352 12.42 -21.29 11.10
N LYS A 353 11.39 -22.04 11.50
CA LYS A 353 10.02 -21.54 11.39
C LYS A 353 9.95 -20.10 11.92
N GLU A 354 10.67 -19.76 13.00
CA GLU A 354 10.73 -18.41 13.58
C GLU A 354 11.26 -17.31 12.64
N GLU A 355 12.19 -17.60 11.73
CA GLU A 355 12.74 -16.59 10.80
C GLU A 355 11.75 -16.24 9.68
N VAL A 356 11.02 -17.24 9.18
CA VAL A 356 9.95 -17.04 8.17
C VAL A 356 8.75 -16.32 8.81
N ILE A 357 8.49 -16.60 10.08
CA ILE A 357 7.48 -15.95 10.91
C ILE A 357 7.85 -14.49 11.14
N ALA A 358 9.07 -14.21 11.61
CA ALA A 358 9.57 -12.85 11.79
C ALA A 358 9.55 -12.05 10.47
N MET A 359 9.77 -12.71 9.33
CA MET A 359 9.68 -12.11 8.00
C MET A 359 8.25 -11.74 7.60
N ALA A 360 7.27 -12.62 7.89
CA ALA A 360 5.85 -12.34 7.66
C ALA A 360 5.36 -11.21 8.58
N THR A 361 5.70 -11.27 9.88
CA THR A 361 5.45 -10.23 10.89
C THR A 361 6.01 -8.86 10.48
N ARG A 362 7.18 -8.81 9.81
CA ARG A 362 7.80 -7.56 9.31
C ARG A 362 7.06 -6.95 8.10
N LEU A 363 6.48 -7.77 7.23
CA LEU A 363 5.67 -7.33 6.07
C LEU A 363 4.29 -6.77 6.48
N SER A 364 3.78 -7.22 7.63
CA SER A 364 2.52 -6.73 8.23
C SER A 364 2.58 -5.25 8.62
N ILE A 365 3.74 -4.77 9.09
CA ILE A 365 3.91 -3.42 9.65
C ILE A 365 3.71 -2.32 8.59
N THR A 366 4.03 -2.58 7.32
CA THR A 366 3.95 -1.57 6.25
C THR A 366 2.66 -1.61 5.45
N SER A 367 1.98 -2.76 5.36
CA SER A 367 0.82 -2.92 4.48
C SER A 367 -0.51 -3.22 5.19
N LYS A 368 -0.50 -3.54 6.49
CA LYS A 368 -1.64 -4.15 7.22
C LYS A 368 -2.16 -5.45 6.58
N GLU A 369 -1.45 -5.98 5.57
CA GLU A 369 -1.71 -7.26 4.94
C GLU A 369 -0.57 -8.22 5.27
N LEU A 370 -0.92 -9.45 5.61
CA LEU A 370 0.01 -10.48 6.02
C LEU A 370 -0.23 -11.71 5.16
N SER A 371 0.74 -12.08 4.34
CA SER A 371 0.67 -13.27 3.50
C SER A 371 1.79 -14.26 3.85
N MET A 372 1.36 -15.47 4.16
CA MET A 372 2.16 -16.65 4.49
C MET A 372 1.74 -17.82 3.60
N GLU A 373 1.41 -17.56 2.33
CA GLU A 373 0.99 -18.59 1.38
C GLU A 373 2.15 -19.54 1.05
N GLY A 374 1.90 -20.86 1.07
CA GLY A 374 2.83 -21.84 0.48
C GLY A 374 4.11 -22.08 1.28
N LEU A 375 4.08 -21.87 2.60
CA LEU A 375 5.22 -22.01 3.50
C LEU A 375 5.29 -23.37 4.20
N GLU A 376 4.45 -24.33 3.81
CA GLU A 376 4.35 -25.67 4.40
C GLU A 376 4.10 -25.66 5.93
N LEU A 377 3.41 -24.62 6.43
CA LEU A 377 3.13 -24.47 7.86
C LEU A 377 2.19 -25.57 8.34
N THR A 378 2.53 -26.20 9.47
CA THR A 378 1.67 -27.21 10.14
C THR A 378 0.78 -26.60 11.22
N ALA A 379 1.20 -25.47 11.79
CA ALA A 379 0.49 -24.70 12.79
C ALA A 379 0.80 -23.22 12.56
N VAL A 380 -0.12 -22.34 12.96
CA VAL A 380 0.11 -20.91 12.84
C VAL A 380 0.85 -20.43 14.11
N PRO A 381 1.98 -19.73 13.96
CA PRO A 381 2.83 -19.36 15.08
C PRO A 381 2.31 -18.16 15.86
N SER A 382 2.52 -18.19 17.17
CA SER A 382 2.01 -17.22 18.15
C SER A 382 2.59 -15.81 17.98
N GLU A 383 3.82 -15.71 17.49
CA GLU A 383 4.59 -14.47 17.40
C GLU A 383 4.11 -13.54 16.26
N VAL A 384 3.30 -14.07 15.34
CA VAL A 384 2.66 -13.32 14.25
C VAL A 384 1.62 -12.34 14.80
N TRP A 385 0.96 -12.68 15.90
CA TRP A 385 -0.22 -11.98 16.41
C TRP A 385 0.14 -10.74 17.25
N GLU A 386 1.39 -10.62 17.69
CA GLU A 386 1.86 -9.49 18.48
C GLU A 386 2.12 -8.24 17.63
N SER A 387 2.21 -8.36 16.30
CA SER A 387 2.49 -7.24 15.39
C SER A 387 1.24 -6.58 14.79
N GLY A 388 0.65 -5.64 15.53
CA GLY A 388 -0.18 -4.56 14.98
C GLY A 388 -1.52 -4.94 14.31
N GLU A 389 -2.23 -3.92 13.81
CA GLU A 389 -3.57 -4.02 13.20
C GLU A 389 -3.55 -4.70 11.81
N VAL A 390 -3.57 -6.03 11.77
CA VAL A 390 -3.73 -6.80 10.51
C VAL A 390 -5.18 -6.70 10.01
N ILE A 391 -5.35 -6.29 8.75
CA ILE A 391 -6.65 -6.19 8.07
C ILE A 391 -6.89 -7.40 7.17
N LYS A 392 -5.85 -7.95 6.55
CA LYS A 392 -5.96 -9.11 5.66
C LYS A 392 -4.87 -10.13 5.96
N LEU A 393 -5.28 -11.38 6.12
CA LEU A 393 -4.42 -12.51 6.43
C LEU A 393 -4.62 -13.62 5.41
N ASP A 394 -3.52 -14.01 4.76
CA ASP A 394 -3.48 -15.13 3.82
C ASP A 394 -2.55 -16.23 4.34
N LEU A 395 -3.14 -17.36 4.73
CA LEU A 395 -2.47 -18.59 5.18
C LEU A 395 -2.67 -19.73 4.18
N SER A 396 -2.99 -19.43 2.93
CA SER A 396 -3.36 -20.47 1.95
C SER A 396 -2.19 -21.39 1.57
N ARG A 397 -2.50 -22.58 1.04
CA ARG A 397 -1.53 -23.58 0.57
C ARG A 397 -0.51 -24.02 1.62
N ASN A 398 -0.94 -24.15 2.87
CA ASN A 398 -0.14 -24.72 3.95
C ASN A 398 -0.68 -26.10 4.34
N SER A 399 -0.14 -26.67 5.42
CA SER A 399 -0.60 -27.94 6.02
C SER A 399 -1.23 -27.72 7.40
N ILE A 400 -1.93 -26.59 7.57
CA ILE A 400 -2.52 -26.19 8.86
C ILE A 400 -3.74 -27.07 9.18
N GLN A 401 -3.80 -27.62 10.39
CA GLN A 401 -4.92 -28.44 10.86
C GLN A 401 -5.88 -27.68 11.78
N GLU A 402 -5.36 -26.74 12.57
CA GLU A 402 -6.11 -25.94 13.52
C GLU A 402 -5.58 -24.50 13.57
N LEU A 403 -6.45 -23.56 13.96
CA LEU A 403 -6.07 -22.17 14.16
C LEU A 403 -5.76 -21.92 15.64
N PRO A 404 -4.68 -21.19 15.96
CA PRO A 404 -4.34 -20.83 17.33
C PRO A 404 -5.40 -19.89 17.93
N VAL A 405 -5.62 -19.98 19.23
CA VAL A 405 -6.58 -19.12 19.95
C VAL A 405 -6.11 -17.67 19.93
N GLU A 406 -4.81 -17.44 19.84
CA GLU A 406 -4.14 -16.14 19.82
C GLU A 406 -4.59 -15.26 18.63
N LEU A 407 -5.03 -15.85 17.51
CA LEU A 407 -5.63 -15.14 16.37
C LEU A 407 -6.91 -14.37 16.76
N SER A 408 -7.54 -14.71 17.89
CA SER A 408 -8.66 -13.94 18.45
C SER A 408 -8.30 -12.49 18.82
N SER A 409 -7.01 -12.17 18.96
CA SER A 409 -6.54 -10.81 19.25
C SER A 409 -6.63 -9.87 18.05
N CYS A 410 -6.73 -10.40 16.83
CA CYS A 410 -6.76 -9.63 15.58
C CYS A 410 -8.16 -9.10 15.25
N VAL A 411 -8.76 -8.31 16.14
CA VAL A 411 -10.15 -7.79 16.01
C VAL A 411 -10.40 -6.91 14.77
N SER A 412 -9.34 -6.35 14.19
CA SER A 412 -9.37 -5.50 12.98
C SER A 412 -9.39 -6.30 11.67
N LEU A 413 -9.29 -7.63 11.74
CA LEU A 413 -9.21 -8.48 10.55
C LEU A 413 -10.51 -8.46 9.76
N GLN A 414 -10.41 -8.10 8.47
CA GLN A 414 -11.52 -8.05 7.52
C GLN A 414 -11.49 -9.24 6.55
N THR A 415 -10.30 -9.69 6.14
CA THR A 415 -10.15 -10.80 5.19
C THR A 415 -9.28 -11.90 5.77
N LEU A 416 -9.80 -13.13 5.80
CA LEU A 416 -9.09 -14.33 6.24
C LEU A 416 -9.14 -15.40 5.14
N ILE A 417 -7.97 -15.77 4.63
CA ILE A 417 -7.81 -16.77 3.57
C ILE A 417 -7.08 -17.98 4.14
N LEU A 418 -7.77 -19.12 4.19
CA LEU A 418 -7.32 -20.41 4.71
C LEU A 418 -7.37 -21.50 3.64
N SER A 419 -7.51 -21.11 2.37
CA SER A 419 -7.66 -21.99 1.21
C SER A 419 -6.55 -23.05 1.12
N LYS A 420 -6.89 -24.29 0.75
CA LYS A 420 -5.94 -25.40 0.54
C LYS A 420 -5.08 -25.70 1.77
N ASN A 421 -5.71 -25.94 2.91
CA ASN A 421 -5.09 -26.41 4.13
C ASN A 421 -5.67 -27.78 4.55
N GLN A 422 -5.34 -28.25 5.75
CA GLN A 422 -5.81 -29.51 6.32
C GLN A 422 -6.77 -29.28 7.49
N ILE A 423 -7.50 -28.16 7.51
CA ILE A 423 -8.37 -27.79 8.62
C ILE A 423 -9.53 -28.78 8.74
N ILE A 424 -9.72 -29.32 9.94
CA ILE A 424 -10.68 -30.41 10.21
C ILE A 424 -11.97 -29.87 10.84
N GLU A 425 -11.87 -28.87 11.71
CA GLU A 425 -13.00 -28.33 12.47
C GLU A 425 -13.26 -26.85 12.13
N TRP A 426 -14.52 -26.45 12.26
CA TRP A 426 -14.92 -25.04 12.13
C TRP A 426 -14.40 -24.23 13.34
N PRO A 427 -13.59 -23.18 13.12
CA PRO A 427 -12.91 -22.48 14.21
C PRO A 427 -13.82 -21.45 14.90
N THR A 428 -14.90 -21.90 15.56
CA THR A 428 -15.91 -21.04 16.20
C THR A 428 -15.31 -20.08 17.23
N SER A 429 -14.33 -20.55 18.01
CA SER A 429 -13.68 -19.77 19.08
C SER A 429 -12.97 -18.53 18.54
N VAL A 430 -12.22 -18.69 17.45
CA VAL A 430 -11.48 -17.61 16.80
C VAL A 430 -12.43 -16.68 16.05
N LEU A 431 -13.35 -17.25 15.25
CA LEU A 431 -14.27 -16.47 14.43
C LEU A 431 -15.18 -15.55 15.26
N LYS A 432 -15.57 -15.98 16.47
CA LYS A 432 -16.38 -15.18 17.42
C LYS A 432 -15.70 -13.87 17.82
N SER A 433 -14.37 -13.83 17.85
CA SER A 433 -13.61 -12.62 18.22
C SER A 433 -13.36 -11.67 17.03
N LEU A 434 -13.48 -12.16 15.80
CA LEU A 434 -13.21 -11.40 14.57
C LEU A 434 -14.42 -10.56 14.12
N SER A 435 -14.80 -9.57 14.92
CA SER A 435 -16.02 -8.75 14.73
C SER A 435 -16.07 -7.89 13.46
N SER A 436 -14.93 -7.74 12.76
CA SER A 436 -14.79 -6.96 11.52
C SER A 436 -14.71 -7.81 10.26
N LEU A 437 -14.79 -9.14 10.38
CA LEU A 437 -14.57 -10.06 9.27
C LEU A 437 -15.66 -9.94 8.20
N SER A 438 -15.25 -9.64 6.97
CA SER A 438 -16.11 -9.49 5.79
C SER A 438 -15.85 -10.54 4.72
N CYS A 439 -14.66 -11.15 4.69
CA CYS A 439 -14.29 -12.17 3.70
C CYS A 439 -13.61 -13.37 4.39
N LEU A 440 -14.17 -14.56 4.18
CA LEU A 440 -13.65 -15.82 4.70
C LEU A 440 -13.56 -16.84 3.56
N LYS A 441 -12.34 -17.30 3.28
CA LYS A 441 -12.09 -18.36 2.29
C LYS A 441 -11.51 -19.58 2.98
N MET A 442 -12.19 -20.70 2.89
CA MET A 442 -11.79 -21.98 3.48
C MET A 442 -11.87 -23.13 2.45
N ASP A 443 -11.80 -22.83 1.16
CA ASP A 443 -11.90 -23.85 0.11
C ASP A 443 -10.78 -24.89 0.20
N ASN A 444 -11.07 -26.11 -0.25
CA ASN A 444 -10.17 -27.25 -0.30
C ASN A 444 -9.50 -27.54 1.05
N ASN A 445 -10.29 -27.51 2.13
CA ASN A 445 -9.92 -28.05 3.43
C ASN A 445 -10.56 -29.43 3.64
N SER A 446 -10.35 -30.02 4.82
CA SER A 446 -10.93 -31.31 5.21
C SER A 446 -11.97 -31.15 6.32
N LEU A 447 -12.79 -30.09 6.24
CA LEU A 447 -13.78 -29.76 7.26
C LEU A 447 -14.80 -30.91 7.42
N ARG A 448 -14.92 -31.42 8.65
CA ARG A 448 -15.83 -32.51 9.00
C ARG A 448 -17.27 -32.05 9.13
N GLN A 449 -17.51 -30.93 9.80
CA GLN A 449 -18.84 -30.39 10.07
C GLN A 449 -18.73 -28.92 10.49
N ILE A 450 -19.69 -28.10 10.04
CA ILE A 450 -19.92 -26.74 10.53
C ILE A 450 -21.07 -26.83 11.56
N PRO A 451 -20.86 -26.38 12.81
CA PRO A 451 -21.91 -26.31 13.83
C PRO A 451 -23.11 -25.48 13.37
N SER A 452 -24.30 -25.76 13.90
CA SER A 452 -25.53 -25.03 13.52
C SER A 452 -25.46 -23.52 13.84
N ASP A 453 -24.76 -23.15 14.90
CA ASP A 453 -24.47 -21.78 15.33
C ASP A 453 -23.19 -21.21 14.70
N GLY A 454 -22.51 -21.98 13.84
CA GLY A 454 -21.20 -21.65 13.29
C GLY A 454 -21.17 -20.38 12.42
N PHE A 455 -22.31 -20.00 11.81
CA PHE A 455 -22.43 -18.76 11.03
C PHE A 455 -22.94 -17.57 11.85
N GLU A 456 -23.58 -17.80 13.00
CA GLU A 456 -24.08 -16.72 13.88
C GLU A 456 -22.94 -15.87 14.44
N VAL A 457 -21.73 -16.44 14.54
CA VAL A 457 -20.54 -15.75 15.05
C VAL A 457 -19.90 -14.80 14.04
N VAL A 458 -20.30 -14.82 12.76
CA VAL A 458 -19.75 -13.97 11.68
C VAL A 458 -20.83 -13.23 10.88
N PRO A 459 -21.71 -12.43 11.53
CA PRO A 459 -22.91 -11.88 10.88
C PRO A 459 -22.64 -10.81 9.80
N LYS A 460 -21.43 -10.24 9.75
CA LYS A 460 -21.03 -9.19 8.80
C LYS A 460 -20.39 -9.72 7.52
N LEU A 461 -20.33 -11.04 7.35
CA LEU A 461 -19.64 -11.66 6.23
C LEU A 461 -20.32 -11.29 4.90
N GLN A 462 -19.50 -10.89 3.93
CA GLN A 462 -19.92 -10.54 2.57
C GLN A 462 -19.46 -11.59 1.56
N ILE A 463 -18.31 -12.23 1.79
CA ILE A 463 -17.74 -13.24 0.90
C ILE A 463 -17.44 -14.50 1.71
N LEU A 464 -17.97 -15.64 1.25
CA LEU A 464 -17.75 -16.95 1.85
C LEU A 464 -17.39 -17.99 0.78
N ASP A 465 -16.24 -18.63 0.91
CA ASP A 465 -15.86 -19.77 0.07
C ASP A 465 -15.64 -21.03 0.91
N LEU A 466 -16.47 -22.04 0.71
CA LEU A 466 -16.40 -23.35 1.37
C LEU A 466 -16.11 -24.49 0.41
N SER A 467 -15.79 -24.17 -0.84
CA SER A 467 -15.67 -25.14 -1.93
C SER A 467 -14.76 -26.33 -1.59
N GLY A 468 -15.13 -27.55 -1.96
CA GLY A 468 -14.30 -28.75 -1.75
C GLY A 468 -14.32 -29.35 -0.34
N ASN A 469 -15.02 -28.76 0.63
CA ASN A 469 -15.22 -29.33 1.98
C ASN A 469 -16.40 -30.31 2.06
N ALA A 470 -16.44 -31.35 1.22
CA ALA A 470 -17.65 -32.13 0.92
C ALA A 470 -18.44 -32.77 2.09
N ALA A 471 -17.92 -32.78 3.32
CA ALA A 471 -18.60 -33.31 4.50
C ALA A 471 -19.12 -32.22 5.46
N SER A 472 -18.81 -30.94 5.20
CA SER A 472 -18.91 -29.90 6.22
C SER A 472 -20.30 -29.33 6.46
N LEU A 473 -21.20 -29.38 5.49
CA LEU A 473 -22.54 -28.78 5.61
C LEU A 473 -23.56 -29.79 6.15
N LEU A 474 -24.32 -29.40 7.16
CA LEU A 474 -25.47 -30.15 7.68
C LEU A 474 -26.72 -29.90 6.82
N ASP A 475 -27.73 -30.76 6.98
CA ASP A 475 -29.06 -30.53 6.42
C ASP A 475 -29.68 -29.26 7.03
N GLY A 476 -29.81 -28.21 6.23
CA GLY A 476 -30.30 -26.89 6.68
C GLY A 476 -29.20 -25.98 7.26
N PRO A 477 -28.19 -25.59 6.48
CA PRO A 477 -27.19 -24.62 6.93
C PRO A 477 -27.85 -23.26 7.19
N ALA A 478 -27.60 -22.68 8.37
CA ALA A 478 -28.17 -21.41 8.81
C ALA A 478 -27.55 -20.19 8.09
N PHE A 479 -27.53 -20.20 6.76
CA PHE A 479 -27.08 -19.06 5.94
C PHE A 479 -27.93 -17.82 6.13
N SER A 480 -29.18 -17.98 6.60
CA SER A 480 -30.06 -16.88 7.01
C SER A 480 -29.43 -15.97 8.08
N SER A 481 -28.46 -16.47 8.85
CA SER A 481 -27.67 -15.69 9.81
C SER A 481 -26.64 -14.74 9.17
N LEU A 482 -26.47 -14.76 7.84
CA LEU A 482 -25.53 -13.93 7.08
C LEU A 482 -26.25 -12.95 6.13
N PRO A 483 -26.98 -11.95 6.65
CA PRO A 483 -27.86 -11.10 5.84
C PRO A 483 -27.12 -10.18 4.84
N TYR A 484 -25.83 -9.96 5.04
CA TYR A 484 -24.98 -9.10 4.20
C TYR A 484 -24.18 -9.86 3.14
N LEU A 485 -24.41 -11.17 3.00
CA LEU A 485 -23.65 -12.01 2.08
C LEU A 485 -23.90 -11.61 0.62
N GLN A 486 -22.82 -11.34 -0.10
CA GLN A 486 -22.82 -10.93 -1.50
C GLN A 486 -22.25 -12.03 -2.41
N GLU A 487 -21.30 -12.83 -1.92
CA GLU A 487 -20.69 -13.90 -2.70
C GLU A 487 -20.60 -15.17 -1.88
N ILE A 488 -21.08 -16.27 -2.46
CA ILE A 488 -20.98 -17.59 -1.85
C ILE A 488 -20.52 -18.62 -2.88
N TYR A 489 -19.50 -19.38 -2.49
CA TYR A 489 -18.90 -20.43 -3.32
C TYR A 489 -19.00 -21.78 -2.59
N LEU A 490 -19.77 -22.68 -3.19
CA LEU A 490 -20.11 -24.01 -2.68
C LEU A 490 -19.77 -25.08 -3.72
N ARG A 491 -18.65 -24.91 -4.44
CA ARG A 491 -18.24 -25.83 -5.50
C ARG A 491 -17.74 -27.15 -4.92
N ARG A 492 -18.04 -28.29 -5.54
CA ARG A 492 -17.55 -29.63 -5.09
C ARG A 492 -17.92 -29.98 -3.64
N MET A 493 -19.12 -29.57 -3.20
CA MET A 493 -19.64 -29.84 -1.85
C MET A 493 -20.43 -31.14 -1.74
N LYS A 494 -20.67 -31.85 -2.85
CA LYS A 494 -21.56 -33.04 -2.93
C LYS A 494 -23.01 -32.76 -2.54
N LEU A 495 -23.48 -31.52 -2.72
CA LEU A 495 -24.87 -31.15 -2.43
C LEU A 495 -25.84 -31.88 -3.37
N SER A 496 -26.88 -32.49 -2.82
CA SER A 496 -27.99 -33.12 -3.57
C SER A 496 -29.12 -32.12 -3.89
N GLU A 497 -29.27 -31.11 -3.03
CA GLU A 497 -30.25 -30.03 -3.16
C GLU A 497 -29.63 -28.68 -2.80
N VAL A 498 -30.27 -27.60 -3.28
CA VAL A 498 -29.86 -26.24 -2.93
C VAL A 498 -30.40 -25.95 -1.53
N PRO A 499 -29.57 -25.49 -0.58
CA PRO A 499 -30.03 -25.12 0.76
C PRO A 499 -31.19 -24.12 0.71
N SER A 500 -32.30 -24.44 1.39
CA SER A 500 -33.53 -23.62 1.37
C SER A 500 -33.29 -22.18 1.79
N ASP A 501 -32.40 -21.97 2.75
CA ASP A 501 -32.17 -20.68 3.40
C ASP A 501 -31.34 -19.73 2.55
N ILE A 502 -30.77 -20.19 1.43
CA ILE A 502 -30.03 -19.32 0.52
C ILE A 502 -30.95 -18.32 -0.18
N VAL A 503 -32.25 -18.65 -0.32
CA VAL A 503 -33.22 -17.83 -1.04
C VAL A 503 -33.61 -16.54 -0.30
N VAL A 504 -33.27 -16.42 0.99
CA VAL A 504 -33.52 -15.21 1.79
C VAL A 504 -32.37 -14.19 1.71
N LEU A 505 -31.28 -14.51 1.01
CA LEU A 505 -30.09 -13.65 0.88
C LEU A 505 -30.25 -12.62 -0.25
N HIS A 506 -31.10 -11.63 -0.05
CA HIS A 506 -31.45 -10.64 -1.08
C HIS A 506 -30.27 -9.79 -1.60
N GLN A 507 -29.14 -9.75 -0.88
CA GLN A 507 -27.92 -9.02 -1.29
C GLN A 507 -26.96 -9.87 -2.14
N LEU A 508 -27.25 -11.16 -2.34
CA LEU A 508 -26.38 -12.08 -3.03
C LEU A 508 -26.21 -11.70 -4.51
N ARG A 509 -24.97 -11.61 -4.95
CA ARG A 509 -24.53 -11.24 -6.30
C ARG A 509 -23.91 -12.41 -7.04
N ILE A 510 -23.17 -13.26 -6.34
CA ILE A 510 -22.50 -14.43 -6.92
C ILE A 510 -22.89 -15.67 -6.12
N LEU A 511 -23.40 -16.68 -6.81
CA LEU A 511 -23.72 -17.99 -6.26
C LEU A 511 -23.07 -19.07 -7.14
N ASP A 512 -22.02 -19.69 -6.64
CA ASP A 512 -21.37 -20.84 -7.29
C ASP A 512 -21.77 -22.14 -6.60
N LEU A 513 -22.55 -22.96 -7.31
CA LEU A 513 -23.00 -24.30 -6.93
C LEU A 513 -22.45 -25.35 -7.90
N SER A 514 -21.40 -25.04 -8.66
CA SER A 514 -20.83 -25.92 -9.67
C SER A 514 -20.26 -27.21 -9.08
N GLN A 515 -20.20 -28.27 -9.90
CA GLN A 515 -19.60 -29.55 -9.53
C GLN A 515 -20.22 -30.19 -8.27
N ASN A 516 -21.54 -30.10 -8.13
CA ASN A 516 -22.30 -30.76 -7.08
C ASN A 516 -23.12 -31.93 -7.67
N SER A 517 -24.13 -32.41 -6.95
CA SER A 517 -25.03 -33.49 -7.38
C SER A 517 -26.49 -33.02 -7.39
N LEU A 518 -26.71 -31.73 -7.68
CA LEU A 518 -28.03 -31.11 -7.67
C LEU A 518 -28.92 -31.70 -8.76
N GLN A 519 -30.13 -32.11 -8.42
CA GLN A 519 -31.10 -32.66 -9.37
C GLN A 519 -32.12 -31.61 -9.87
N SER A 520 -32.40 -30.62 -9.04
CA SER A 520 -33.36 -29.55 -9.28
C SER A 520 -32.97 -28.28 -8.55
N ILE A 521 -33.59 -27.16 -8.92
CA ILE A 521 -33.40 -25.86 -8.30
C ILE A 521 -34.72 -25.40 -7.68
N PRO A 522 -34.72 -24.85 -6.45
CA PRO A 522 -35.93 -24.35 -5.83
C PRO A 522 -36.48 -23.12 -6.56
N VAL A 523 -37.80 -23.03 -6.68
CA VAL A 523 -38.50 -21.89 -7.28
C VAL A 523 -38.18 -20.57 -6.56
N GLY A 524 -37.86 -20.64 -5.26
CA GLY A 524 -37.49 -19.49 -4.43
C GLY A 524 -36.24 -18.74 -4.88
N LEU A 525 -35.39 -19.32 -5.74
CA LEU A 525 -34.20 -18.64 -6.27
C LEU A 525 -34.54 -17.34 -7.02
N LYS A 526 -35.77 -17.22 -7.53
CA LYS A 526 -36.31 -16.00 -8.16
C LYS A 526 -36.27 -14.76 -7.26
N ASN A 527 -36.21 -14.93 -5.93
CA ASN A 527 -36.20 -13.84 -4.97
C ASN A 527 -34.82 -13.15 -4.86
N LEU A 528 -33.76 -13.74 -5.43
CA LEU A 528 -32.41 -13.19 -5.42
C LEU A 528 -32.23 -12.11 -6.50
N THR A 529 -32.97 -11.02 -6.38
CA THR A 529 -33.01 -9.94 -7.40
C THR A 529 -31.70 -9.18 -7.57
N SER A 530 -30.74 -9.34 -6.66
CA SER A 530 -29.39 -8.77 -6.77
C SER A 530 -28.39 -9.68 -7.49
N LEU A 531 -28.79 -10.90 -7.84
CA LEU A 531 -27.91 -11.94 -8.36
C LEU A 531 -27.43 -11.60 -9.77
N LYS A 532 -26.10 -11.61 -9.96
CA LYS A 532 -25.40 -11.29 -11.21
C LYS A 532 -24.78 -12.52 -11.86
N GLU A 533 -24.23 -13.44 -11.06
CA GLU A 533 -23.64 -14.69 -11.55
C GLU A 533 -24.21 -15.88 -10.76
N LEU A 534 -24.69 -16.87 -11.52
CA LEU A 534 -25.18 -18.15 -11.02
C LEU A 534 -24.47 -19.27 -11.79
N ASP A 535 -23.58 -19.97 -11.10
CA ASP A 535 -22.90 -21.14 -11.65
C ASP A 535 -23.54 -22.43 -11.12
N LEU A 536 -24.11 -23.20 -12.03
CA LEU A 536 -24.74 -24.49 -11.77
C LEU A 536 -24.11 -25.58 -12.63
N SER A 537 -22.94 -25.31 -13.23
CA SER A 537 -22.26 -26.24 -14.12
C SER A 537 -21.90 -27.55 -13.42
N ASP A 538 -21.76 -28.63 -14.19
CA ASP A 538 -21.37 -29.95 -13.72
C ASP A 538 -22.24 -30.48 -12.56
N ASN A 539 -23.57 -30.41 -12.73
CA ASN A 539 -24.56 -30.97 -11.81
C ASN A 539 -25.43 -32.03 -12.52
N ASN A 540 -26.48 -32.54 -11.86
CA ASN A 540 -27.42 -33.51 -12.42
C ASN A 540 -28.81 -32.91 -12.71
N ILE A 541 -28.85 -31.61 -13.05
CA ILE A 541 -30.11 -30.87 -13.21
C ILE A 541 -30.79 -31.25 -14.52
N SER A 542 -32.02 -31.74 -14.44
CA SER A 542 -32.79 -32.19 -15.61
C SER A 542 -33.77 -31.13 -16.13
N VAL A 543 -34.32 -30.32 -15.23
CA VAL A 543 -35.34 -29.29 -15.50
C VAL A 543 -35.01 -28.03 -14.70
N LEU A 544 -35.17 -26.86 -15.34
CA LEU A 544 -35.09 -25.56 -14.69
C LEU A 544 -36.50 -24.99 -14.48
N PRO A 545 -36.80 -24.38 -13.32
CA PRO A 545 -38.08 -23.73 -13.10
C PRO A 545 -38.24 -22.50 -14.00
N PRO A 546 -39.42 -22.28 -14.65
CA PRO A 546 -39.70 -21.09 -15.45
C PRO A 546 -39.45 -19.77 -14.71
N GLU A 547 -39.69 -19.75 -13.39
CA GLU A 547 -39.54 -18.58 -12.52
C GLU A 547 -38.11 -18.06 -12.45
N LEU A 548 -37.10 -18.88 -12.78
CA LEU A 548 -35.72 -18.42 -12.89
C LEU A 548 -35.57 -17.34 -13.97
N GLY A 549 -36.44 -17.34 -14.99
CA GLY A 549 -36.49 -16.30 -16.02
C GLY A 549 -36.82 -14.90 -15.48
N LEU A 550 -37.39 -14.78 -14.28
CA LEU A 550 -37.64 -13.49 -13.63
C LEU A 550 -36.35 -12.76 -13.22
N LEU A 551 -35.22 -13.46 -13.15
CA LEU A 551 -33.90 -12.88 -12.85
C LEU A 551 -33.23 -12.24 -14.08
N GLU A 552 -33.87 -12.23 -15.26
CA GLU A 552 -33.31 -11.60 -16.48
C GLU A 552 -32.79 -10.17 -16.30
N PRO A 553 -33.43 -9.28 -15.51
CA PRO A 553 -32.92 -7.92 -15.33
C PRO A 553 -31.59 -7.83 -14.57
N SER A 554 -31.30 -8.79 -13.68
CA SER A 554 -30.14 -8.75 -12.79
C SER A 554 -29.04 -9.74 -13.18
N LEU A 555 -29.42 -10.93 -13.67
CA LEU A 555 -28.54 -12.06 -13.88
C LEU A 555 -27.81 -11.94 -15.23
N GLN A 556 -26.50 -11.74 -15.15
CA GLN A 556 -25.61 -11.52 -16.29
C GLN A 556 -25.00 -12.83 -16.78
N ALA A 557 -24.62 -13.72 -15.85
CA ALA A 557 -23.98 -14.99 -16.14
C ALA A 557 -24.78 -16.15 -15.51
N LEU A 558 -25.28 -17.05 -16.36
CA LEU A 558 -25.90 -18.31 -15.97
C LEU A 558 -25.12 -19.45 -16.63
N ARG A 559 -24.36 -20.21 -15.84
CA ARG A 559 -23.58 -21.35 -16.33
C ARG A 559 -24.31 -22.64 -16.02
N LEU A 560 -24.58 -23.42 -17.06
CA LEU A 560 -25.40 -24.65 -17.00
C LEU A 560 -24.72 -25.85 -17.65
N ASP A 561 -23.47 -25.69 -18.09
CA ASP A 561 -22.70 -26.72 -18.78
C ASP A 561 -22.59 -27.99 -17.92
N GLY A 562 -22.45 -29.16 -18.54
CA GLY A 562 -22.30 -30.42 -17.80
C GLY A 562 -23.58 -30.97 -17.14
N ASN A 563 -24.76 -30.36 -17.34
CA ASN A 563 -26.04 -30.86 -16.83
C ASN A 563 -26.85 -31.66 -17.88
N PRO A 564 -27.61 -32.71 -17.47
CA PRO A 564 -28.49 -33.48 -18.36
C PRO A 564 -29.84 -32.77 -18.62
N LEU A 565 -29.80 -31.48 -19.02
CA LEU A 565 -30.99 -30.67 -19.24
C LEU A 565 -31.85 -31.22 -20.40
N ARG A 566 -33.10 -31.57 -20.11
CA ARG A 566 -34.08 -32.06 -21.09
C ARG A 566 -35.08 -30.99 -21.54
N SER A 567 -35.28 -29.97 -20.70
CA SER A 567 -36.30 -28.93 -20.88
C SER A 567 -35.92 -27.85 -21.89
N ILE A 568 -34.63 -27.56 -22.05
CA ILE A 568 -34.13 -26.46 -22.90
C ILE A 568 -33.36 -27.02 -24.09
N ARG A 569 -33.73 -26.58 -25.30
CA ARG A 569 -33.04 -26.98 -26.53
C ARG A 569 -31.61 -26.44 -26.54
N ARG A 570 -30.64 -27.23 -27.02
CA ARG A 570 -29.22 -26.81 -27.16
C ARG A 570 -29.03 -25.51 -27.92
N THR A 571 -29.89 -25.23 -28.91
CA THR A 571 -29.87 -24.00 -29.71
C THR A 571 -30.23 -22.73 -28.92
N VAL A 572 -30.91 -22.87 -27.77
CA VAL A 572 -31.20 -21.77 -26.85
C VAL A 572 -30.03 -21.59 -25.88
N LEU A 573 -29.48 -22.70 -25.35
CA LEU A 573 -28.30 -22.67 -24.49
C LEU A 573 -27.09 -22.00 -25.16
N SER A 574 -26.87 -22.27 -26.46
CA SER A 574 -25.75 -21.68 -27.21
C SER A 574 -25.87 -20.17 -27.48
N LYS A 575 -27.04 -19.57 -27.24
CA LYS A 575 -27.28 -18.13 -27.41
C LYS A 575 -26.97 -17.30 -26.15
N GLY A 576 -26.52 -17.96 -25.07
CA GLY A 576 -26.09 -17.32 -23.83
C GLY A 576 -27.21 -17.04 -22.82
N THR A 577 -26.83 -16.53 -21.65
CA THR A 577 -27.68 -16.33 -20.46
C THR A 577 -29.04 -15.71 -20.77
N LYS A 578 -29.05 -14.57 -21.48
CA LYS A 578 -30.27 -13.80 -21.74
C LYS A 578 -31.31 -14.57 -22.56
N ALA A 579 -30.86 -15.38 -23.52
CA ALA A 579 -31.76 -16.20 -24.33
C ALA A 579 -32.40 -17.33 -23.52
N VAL A 580 -31.64 -17.93 -22.60
CA VAL A 580 -32.13 -18.96 -21.69
C VAL A 580 -33.15 -18.39 -20.71
N LEU A 581 -32.88 -17.22 -20.12
CA LEU A 581 -33.80 -16.58 -19.18
C LEU A 581 -35.11 -16.14 -19.83
N ASN A 582 -35.05 -15.56 -21.04
CA ASN A 582 -36.27 -15.22 -21.80
C ASN A 582 -37.08 -16.47 -22.15
N TYR A 583 -36.42 -17.55 -22.58
CA TYR A 583 -37.11 -18.82 -22.87
C TYR A 583 -37.85 -19.38 -21.65
N LEU A 584 -37.27 -19.25 -20.45
CA LEU A 584 -37.91 -19.67 -19.20
C LEU A 584 -39.06 -18.74 -18.82
N LYS A 585 -38.89 -17.43 -19.01
CA LYS A 585 -39.93 -16.42 -18.74
C LYS A 585 -41.18 -16.64 -19.61
N ASP A 586 -41.02 -16.99 -20.87
CA ASP A 586 -42.12 -17.30 -21.81
C ASP A 586 -42.92 -18.57 -21.43
N LYS A 587 -42.42 -19.35 -20.46
CA LYS A 587 -43.06 -20.58 -19.96
C LYS A 587 -43.82 -20.38 -18.65
N LEU A 588 -43.85 -19.18 -18.10
CA LEU A 588 -44.65 -18.85 -16.93
C LEU A 588 -46.15 -18.87 -17.29
N PRO A 589 -47.01 -19.46 -16.45
CA PRO A 589 -48.46 -19.33 -16.62
C PRO A 589 -48.86 -17.84 -16.47
N GLU A 590 -49.79 -17.39 -17.33
CA GLU A 590 -50.36 -16.02 -17.32
C GLU A 590 -51.00 -15.64 -15.98
#